data_AF-A0AA36J0Y0-F1
#
_entry.id   AF-A0AA36J0Y0-F1
#
_cell.length_a   1.000
_cell.length_b   1.000
_cell.length_c   1.000
_cell.angle_alpha   90.00
_cell.angle_beta   90.00
_cell.angle_gamma   90.00
#
_symmetry.space_group_name_H-M   'P 1'
#
loop_
_entity.id
_entity.type
_entity.pdbx_description
1 polymer ?
#
loop_
_entity_poly.entity_id
_entity_poly.type
_entity_poly.pdbx_seq_one_letter_code
_entity_poly.pdbx_strand_id
1 'polypeptide(L)'
;MAKTSVRPMDAADHVEAVTNKALEANCNFHPDLIRLERKKSLLQAKLMAKKLEEQEELFHANLPHCLARVLEGKRILLWEQLLLRYNYDDMAVLRFMKEGVPLVGCHDSPDCYPLKLKPASLTEEDLAQSAVWRRKAMLNRRSAELDPSHVDHLEETAGEELQAGFLEGPFESERAVTEFFGHDRWSVVRRFVLVQGSEADR
;
A
#
# COMPACT_ATOMS: atom_id res chain seq x y z
N MET A 1 39.05 -14.72 -25.83
CA MET A 1 37.59 -14.82 -25.59
C MET A 1 37.27 -14.01 -24.35
N ALA A 2 36.87 -12.75 -24.52
CA ALA A 2 36.56 -11.86 -23.41
C ALA A 2 35.23 -12.28 -22.78
N LYS A 3 35.24 -12.60 -21.49
CA LYS A 3 34.03 -12.81 -20.70
C LYS A 3 33.25 -11.50 -20.70
N THR A 4 32.03 -11.53 -21.23
CA THR A 4 31.09 -10.41 -21.14
C THR A 4 30.87 -10.10 -19.67
N SER A 5 31.39 -8.96 -19.21
CA SER A 5 31.21 -8.50 -17.84
C SER A 5 29.77 -8.04 -17.67
N VAL A 6 28.93 -8.88 -17.07
CA VAL A 6 27.57 -8.49 -16.65
C VAL A 6 27.73 -7.42 -15.57
N ARG A 7 27.29 -6.18 -15.84
CA ARG A 7 27.28 -5.15 -14.81
C ARG A 7 26.14 -5.47 -13.83
N PRO A 8 26.26 -5.11 -12.54
CA PRO A 8 25.20 -5.34 -11.54
C PRO A 8 23.82 -4.76 -11.92
N MET A 9 23.78 -3.73 -12.78
CA MET A 9 22.56 -3.13 -13.31
C MET A 9 21.95 -3.89 -14.49
N ASP A 10 22.74 -4.71 -15.22
CA ASP A 10 22.23 -5.49 -16.36
C ASP A 10 21.35 -6.67 -15.91
N ALA A 11 21.28 -6.95 -14.60
CA ALA A 11 20.41 -7.95 -13.99
C ALA A 11 18.98 -7.44 -13.68
N ALA A 12 18.72 -6.14 -13.89
CA ALA A 12 17.48 -5.47 -13.45
C ALA A 12 16.42 -5.26 -14.55
N ASP A 13 16.71 -5.59 -15.81
CA ASP A 13 15.79 -5.35 -16.93
C ASP A 13 14.81 -6.52 -17.16
N HIS A 14 14.09 -6.94 -16.13
CA HIS A 14 12.92 -7.81 -16.36
C HIS A 14 11.66 -6.96 -16.53
N VAL A 15 11.56 -6.30 -17.69
CA VAL A 15 10.27 -5.75 -18.11
C VAL A 15 9.34 -6.93 -18.36
N GLU A 16 8.26 -7.01 -17.60
CA GLU A 16 7.25 -8.07 -17.72
C GLU A 16 6.81 -8.27 -19.17
N ALA A 17 6.57 -9.52 -19.56
CA ALA A 17 6.24 -9.86 -20.95
C ALA A 17 4.99 -9.13 -21.45
N VAL A 18 4.02 -8.87 -20.57
CA VAL A 18 2.81 -8.08 -20.88
C VAL A 18 3.16 -6.64 -21.24
N THR A 19 4.11 -6.03 -20.52
CA THR A 19 4.57 -4.67 -20.78
C THR A 19 5.30 -4.58 -22.12
N ASN A 20 6.16 -5.55 -22.44
CA ASN A 20 6.82 -5.61 -23.75
C ASN A 20 5.80 -5.76 -24.89
N LYS A 21 4.81 -6.64 -24.75
CA LYS A 21 3.71 -6.76 -25.72
C LYS A 21 2.94 -5.45 -25.90
N ALA A 22 2.68 -4.71 -24.82
CA ALA A 22 2.01 -3.43 -24.90
C ALA A 22 2.87 -2.37 -25.60
N LEU A 23 4.18 -2.34 -25.35
CA LEU A 23 5.13 -1.46 -26.05
C LEU A 23 5.18 -1.78 -27.54
N GLU A 24 5.36 -3.05 -27.90
CA GLU A 24 5.35 -3.51 -29.29
C GLU A 24 4.05 -3.13 -30.00
N ALA A 25 2.89 -3.35 -29.36
CA ALA A 25 1.61 -2.94 -29.92
C ALA A 25 1.54 -1.42 -30.14
N ASN A 26 1.98 -0.63 -29.16
CA ASN A 26 1.98 0.83 -29.28
C ASN A 26 2.92 1.34 -30.38
N CYS A 27 4.03 0.65 -30.64
CA CYS A 27 5.00 1.03 -31.67
C CYS A 27 4.62 0.53 -33.08
N ASN A 28 3.97 -0.63 -33.18
CA ASN A 28 3.70 -1.29 -34.45
C ASN A 28 2.32 -0.96 -35.05
N PHE A 29 1.33 -0.59 -34.22
CA PHE A 29 0.00 -0.24 -34.71
C PHE A 29 -0.17 1.25 -34.97
N HIS A 30 -1.04 1.59 -35.93
CA HIS A 30 -1.38 2.99 -36.21
C HIS A 30 -2.04 3.65 -34.98
N PRO A 31 -1.69 4.91 -34.62
CA PRO A 31 -2.20 5.58 -33.43
C PRO A 31 -3.74 5.61 -33.30
N ASP A 32 -4.46 5.72 -34.43
CA ASP A 32 -5.92 5.72 -34.42
C ASP A 32 -6.54 4.39 -33.99
N LEU A 33 -5.91 3.26 -34.33
CA LEU A 33 -6.36 1.94 -33.90
C LEU A 33 -6.19 1.79 -32.39
N ILE A 34 -5.03 2.18 -31.87
CA ILE A 34 -4.75 2.18 -30.43
C ILE A 34 -5.76 3.07 -29.69
N ARG A 35 -6.04 4.26 -30.22
CA ARG A 35 -7.02 5.18 -29.65
C ARG A 35 -8.43 4.57 -29.64
N LEU A 36 -8.83 3.91 -30.72
CA LEU A 36 -10.14 3.25 -30.82
C LEU A 36 -10.25 2.12 -29.80
N GLU A 37 -9.21 1.29 -29.66
CA GLU A 37 -9.17 0.20 -28.70
C GLU A 37 -9.24 0.70 -27.25
N ARG A 38 -8.45 1.72 -26.90
CA ARG A 38 -8.51 2.36 -25.57
C ARG A 38 -9.90 2.93 -25.28
N LYS A 39 -10.54 3.59 -26.26
CA LYS A 39 -11.93 4.09 -26.12
C LYS A 39 -12.91 2.95 -25.88
N LYS A 40 -12.79 1.84 -26.62
CA LYS A 40 -13.62 0.64 -26.45
C LYS A 40 -13.47 0.06 -25.04
N SER A 41 -12.24 -0.12 -24.56
CA SER A 41 -11.97 -0.64 -23.21
C SER A 41 -12.50 0.28 -22.12
N LEU A 42 -12.31 1.59 -22.26
CA LEU A 42 -12.89 2.57 -21.33
C LEU A 42 -14.42 2.55 -21.32
N LEU A 43 -15.06 2.44 -22.50
CA LEU A 43 -16.51 2.33 -22.58
C LEU A 43 -17.02 1.08 -21.88
N GLN A 44 -16.34 -0.06 -22.07
CA GLN A 44 -16.68 -1.30 -21.39
C GLN A 44 -16.58 -1.18 -19.87
N ALA A 45 -15.50 -0.58 -19.36
CA ALA A 45 -15.34 -0.31 -17.93
C ALA A 45 -16.43 0.63 -17.38
N LYS A 46 -16.80 1.68 -18.13
CA LYS A 46 -17.90 2.58 -17.75
C LYS A 46 -19.25 1.87 -17.69
N LEU A 47 -19.54 1.01 -18.66
CA LEU A 47 -20.79 0.22 -18.67
C LEU A 47 -20.82 -0.77 -17.51
N MET A 48 -19.70 -1.42 -17.19
CA MET A 48 -19.58 -2.29 -16.02
C MET A 48 -19.79 -1.51 -14.72
N ALA A 49 -19.16 -0.34 -14.59
CA ALA A 49 -19.30 0.49 -13.40
C ALA A 49 -20.75 0.89 -13.14
N LYS A 50 -21.49 1.28 -14.19
CA LYS A 50 -22.91 1.61 -14.08
C LYS A 50 -23.77 0.40 -13.66
N LYS A 51 -23.42 -0.80 -14.13
CA LYS A 51 -24.13 -2.03 -13.73
C LYS A 51 -23.90 -2.41 -12.27
N LEU A 52 -22.74 -2.05 -11.71
CA LEU A 52 -22.32 -2.39 -10.34
C LEU A 52 -22.62 -1.27 -9.33
N GLU A 53 -23.19 -0.15 -9.77
CA GLU A 53 -23.36 1.06 -8.95
C GLU A 53 -24.12 0.79 -7.65
N GLU A 54 -25.28 0.13 -7.73
CA GLU A 54 -26.08 -0.25 -6.54
C GLU A 54 -25.32 -1.22 -5.61
N GLN A 55 -24.56 -2.16 -6.17
CA GLN A 55 -23.79 -3.12 -5.39
C GLN A 55 -22.60 -2.46 -4.69
N GLU A 56 -21.97 -1.49 -5.34
CA GLU A 56 -20.91 -0.69 -4.75
C GLU A 56 -21.44 0.18 -3.61
N GLU A 57 -22.57 0.84 -3.78
CA GLU A 57 -23.19 1.63 -2.71
C GLU A 57 -23.50 0.78 -1.48
N LEU A 58 -24.06 -0.42 -1.68
CA LEU A 58 -24.29 -1.38 -0.60
C LEU A 58 -22.99 -1.88 0.03
N PHE A 59 -21.95 -2.12 -0.76
CA PHE A 59 -20.65 -2.53 -0.26
C PHE A 59 -20.03 -1.44 0.62
N HIS A 60 -20.01 -0.19 0.13
CA HIS A 60 -19.47 0.96 0.87
C HIS A 60 -20.25 1.25 2.15
N ALA A 61 -21.58 1.08 2.14
CA ALA A 61 -22.41 1.26 3.33
C ALA A 61 -22.10 0.26 4.46
N ASN A 62 -21.54 -0.91 4.14
CA ASN A 62 -21.20 -1.94 5.11
C ASN A 62 -19.73 -1.87 5.58
N LEU A 63 -18.92 -0.94 5.06
CA LEU A 63 -17.52 -0.82 5.45
C LEU A 63 -17.37 -0.27 6.88
N PRO A 64 -16.40 -0.77 7.66
CA PRO A 64 -15.98 -0.11 8.90
C PRO A 64 -15.57 1.34 8.63
N HIS A 65 -15.83 2.24 9.58
CA HIS A 65 -15.60 3.68 9.44
C HIS A 65 -14.20 4.04 8.93
N CYS A 66 -13.15 3.41 9.49
CA CYS A 66 -11.77 3.65 9.09
C CYS A 66 -11.51 3.28 7.62
N LEU A 67 -12.05 2.15 7.14
CA LEU A 67 -11.91 1.72 5.75
C LEU A 67 -12.79 2.55 4.81
N ALA A 68 -14.00 2.91 5.23
CA ALA A 68 -14.93 3.71 4.43
C ALA A 68 -14.31 5.06 4.02
N ARG A 69 -13.60 5.74 4.92
CA ARG A 69 -12.89 7.00 4.62
C ARG A 69 -11.81 6.80 3.56
N VAL A 70 -10.97 5.78 3.71
CA VAL A 70 -9.85 5.52 2.79
C VAL A 70 -10.32 5.04 1.43
N LEU A 71 -11.41 4.28 1.39
CA LEU A 71 -11.96 3.69 0.17
C LEU A 71 -12.97 4.61 -0.53
N GLU A 72 -13.27 5.79 0.03
CA GLU A 72 -14.24 6.71 -0.53
C GLU A 72 -13.96 7.00 -2.02
N GLY A 73 -15.01 6.88 -2.84
CA GLY A 73 -14.94 7.09 -4.28
C GLY A 73 -14.23 5.98 -5.08
N LYS A 74 -13.63 4.98 -4.43
CA LYS A 74 -12.99 3.84 -5.11
C LYS A 74 -14.04 2.79 -5.48
N ARG A 75 -13.99 2.32 -6.73
CA ARG A 75 -14.90 1.28 -7.25
C ARG A 75 -14.25 -0.10 -7.14
N ILE A 76 -14.34 -0.71 -5.96
CA ILE A 76 -13.65 -1.95 -5.60
C ILE A 76 -14.23 -3.16 -6.35
N LEU A 77 -15.55 -3.25 -6.50
CA LEU A 77 -16.22 -4.31 -7.27
C LEU A 77 -15.97 -4.17 -8.77
N LEU A 78 -15.90 -2.94 -9.29
CA LEU A 78 -15.48 -2.73 -10.69
C LEU A 78 -14.05 -3.25 -10.89
N TRP A 79 -13.15 -2.90 -9.97
CA TRP A 79 -11.77 -3.34 -10.03
C TRP A 79 -11.67 -4.87 -9.97
N GLU A 80 -12.43 -5.54 -9.10
CA GLU A 80 -12.58 -7.00 -9.06
C GLU A 80 -12.97 -7.59 -10.42
N GLN A 81 -14.00 -7.05 -11.06
CA GLN A 81 -14.43 -7.53 -12.38
C GLN A 81 -13.37 -7.31 -13.46
N LEU A 82 -12.58 -6.23 -13.39
CA LEU A 82 -11.49 -5.98 -14.30
C LEU A 82 -10.34 -6.97 -14.09
N LEU A 83 -9.95 -7.24 -12.84
CA LEU A 83 -8.90 -8.22 -12.53
C LEU A 83 -9.27 -9.62 -13.05
N LEU A 84 -10.50 -10.07 -12.79
CA LEU A 84 -11.00 -11.35 -13.30
C LEU A 84 -10.99 -11.41 -14.82
N ARG A 85 -11.45 -10.34 -15.47
CA ARG A 85 -11.52 -10.28 -16.94
C ARG A 85 -10.16 -10.34 -17.61
N TYR A 86 -9.15 -9.73 -17.02
CA TYR A 86 -7.79 -9.73 -17.55
C TYR A 86 -6.92 -10.86 -16.99
N ASN A 87 -7.52 -11.80 -16.24
CA ASN A 87 -6.84 -12.95 -15.67
C ASN A 87 -5.62 -12.54 -14.84
N TYR A 88 -5.83 -11.57 -13.94
CA TYR A 88 -4.83 -11.19 -12.95
C TYR A 88 -4.48 -12.41 -12.08
N ASP A 89 -3.20 -12.56 -11.78
CA ASP A 89 -2.61 -13.73 -11.17
C ASP A 89 -2.77 -13.77 -9.64
N ASP A 90 -2.81 -12.62 -8.97
CA ASP A 90 -3.01 -12.52 -7.52
C ASP A 90 -4.37 -11.91 -7.14
N MET A 91 -5.40 -12.75 -7.07
CA MET A 91 -6.73 -12.29 -6.64
C MET A 91 -6.84 -12.02 -5.13
N ALA A 92 -5.84 -12.38 -4.31
CA ALA A 92 -5.86 -12.11 -2.87
C ALA A 92 -5.79 -10.62 -2.56
N VAL A 93 -5.33 -9.80 -3.51
CA VAL A 93 -5.31 -8.33 -3.40
C VAL A 93 -6.69 -7.74 -3.09
N LEU A 94 -7.77 -8.37 -3.55
CA LEU A 94 -9.13 -7.92 -3.25
C LEU A 94 -9.50 -8.09 -1.78
N ARG A 95 -9.10 -9.22 -1.18
CA ARG A 95 -9.29 -9.48 0.26
C ARG A 95 -8.62 -8.37 1.06
N PHE A 96 -7.37 -8.05 0.73
CA PHE A 96 -6.61 -7.01 1.42
C PHE A 96 -7.22 -5.62 1.27
N MET A 97 -7.79 -5.29 0.12
CA MET A 97 -8.48 -4.01 -0.05
C MET A 97 -9.82 -3.95 0.71
N LYS A 98 -10.51 -5.08 0.89
CA LYS A 98 -11.80 -5.15 1.60
C LYS A 98 -11.65 -5.24 3.12
N GLU A 99 -10.63 -5.95 3.59
CA GLU A 99 -10.45 -6.31 5.01
C GLU A 99 -9.26 -5.60 5.68
N GLY A 100 -8.35 -5.03 4.88
CA GLY A 100 -7.07 -4.52 5.33
C GLY A 100 -5.93 -5.55 5.20
N VAL A 101 -4.70 -5.07 5.36
CA VAL A 101 -3.49 -5.91 5.29
C VAL A 101 -3.03 -6.23 6.72
N PRO A 102 -2.93 -7.52 7.10
CA PRO A 102 -2.30 -7.87 8.37
C PRO A 102 -0.82 -7.45 8.32
N LEU A 103 -0.35 -6.72 9.34
CA LEU A 103 1.04 -6.28 9.42
C LEU A 103 1.96 -7.31 10.09
N VAL A 104 1.36 -8.29 10.77
CA VAL A 104 2.06 -9.32 11.53
C VAL A 104 1.48 -10.68 11.19
N GLY A 105 2.25 -11.72 11.48
CA GLY A 105 1.87 -13.10 11.29
C GLY A 105 2.50 -13.77 10.08
N CYS A 106 1.91 -14.90 9.70
CA CYS A 106 2.34 -15.65 8.53
C CYS A 106 1.62 -15.12 7.29
N HIS A 107 2.40 -14.67 6.31
CA HIS A 107 1.87 -14.25 5.03
C HIS A 107 1.89 -15.40 4.03
N ASP A 108 0.80 -15.53 3.29
CA ASP A 108 0.74 -16.40 2.12
C ASP A 108 1.75 -15.89 1.06
N SER A 109 2.32 -16.81 0.29
CA SER A 109 3.11 -16.47 -0.89
C SER A 109 2.27 -16.78 -2.12
N PRO A 110 1.86 -15.77 -2.91
CA PRO A 110 1.19 -16.03 -4.17
C PRO A 110 2.14 -16.77 -5.13
N ASP A 111 1.58 -17.63 -5.97
CA ASP A 111 2.34 -18.49 -6.89
C ASP A 111 3.16 -17.70 -7.94
N CYS A 112 2.77 -16.43 -8.20
CA CYS A 112 3.47 -15.56 -9.14
C CYS A 112 4.81 -15.02 -8.61
N TYR A 113 5.14 -15.21 -7.33
CA TYR A 113 6.40 -14.76 -6.74
C TYR A 113 7.24 -15.92 -6.18
N PRO A 114 8.59 -15.83 -6.27
CA PRO A 114 9.46 -16.85 -5.68
C PRO A 114 9.35 -16.85 -4.15
N LEU A 115 9.19 -18.05 -3.58
CA LEU A 115 9.10 -18.22 -2.13
C LEU A 115 10.41 -17.78 -1.45
N LYS A 116 10.29 -16.82 -0.52
CA LYS A 116 11.40 -16.40 0.35
C LYS A 116 11.05 -16.67 1.80
N LEU A 117 11.53 -17.79 2.34
CA LEU A 117 11.35 -18.12 3.73
C LEU A 117 12.17 -17.16 4.62
N LYS A 118 11.48 -16.43 5.51
CA LYS A 118 12.09 -15.67 6.59
C LYS A 118 11.50 -16.15 7.91
N PRO A 119 12.27 -16.85 8.77
CA PRO A 119 11.75 -17.34 10.03
C PRO A 119 11.38 -16.17 10.96
N ALA A 120 10.25 -16.29 11.66
CA ALA A 120 9.83 -15.32 12.64
C ALA A 120 10.82 -15.31 13.81
N SER A 121 11.33 -14.12 14.17
CA SER A 121 12.19 -13.95 15.35
C SER A 121 11.40 -13.80 16.65
N LEU A 122 10.09 -13.57 16.54
CA LEU A 122 9.18 -13.26 17.63
C LEU A 122 7.78 -13.72 17.22
N THR A 123 7.03 -14.32 18.16
CA THR A 123 5.64 -14.70 17.90
C THR A 123 4.71 -13.48 18.02
N GLU A 124 3.50 -13.57 17.44
CA GLU A 124 2.48 -12.52 17.60
C GLU A 124 2.08 -12.33 19.06
N GLU A 125 2.03 -13.43 19.83
CA GLU A 125 1.71 -13.38 21.25
C GLU A 125 2.80 -12.65 22.04
N ASP A 126 4.08 -12.97 21.81
CA ASP A 126 5.19 -12.30 22.46
C ASP A 126 5.25 -10.81 22.08
N LEU A 127 4.92 -10.47 20.83
CA LEU A 127 4.80 -9.09 20.38
C LEU A 127 3.72 -8.34 21.15
N ALA A 128 2.54 -8.93 21.29
CA ALA A 128 1.41 -8.32 22.00
C ALA A 128 1.68 -8.18 23.51
N GLN A 129 2.28 -9.19 24.14
CA GLN A 129 2.64 -9.17 25.57
C GLN A 129 3.74 -8.14 25.88
N SER A 130 4.70 -7.94 24.96
CA SER A 130 5.79 -6.98 25.15
C SER A 130 5.46 -5.55 24.73
N ALA A 131 4.30 -5.30 24.11
CA ALA A 131 3.90 -4.00 23.56
C ALA A 131 3.99 -2.85 24.58
N VAL A 132 3.45 -3.05 25.79
CA VAL A 132 3.43 -2.03 26.87
C VAL A 132 4.84 -1.61 27.26
N TRP A 133 5.75 -2.59 27.44
CA TRP A 133 7.12 -2.31 27.84
C TRP A 133 7.91 -1.64 26.72
N ARG A 134 7.74 -2.08 25.47
CA ARG A 134 8.35 -1.45 24.29
C ARG A 134 7.88 -0.01 24.13
N ARG A 135 6.58 0.24 24.31
CA ARG A 135 6.02 1.59 24.29
C ARG A 135 6.64 2.49 25.35
N LYS A 136 6.67 2.05 26.61
CA LYS A 136 7.31 2.80 27.71
C LYS A 136 8.79 3.09 27.42
N ALA A 137 9.53 2.11 26.89
CA ALA A 137 10.92 2.31 26.50
C ALA A 137 11.06 3.33 25.37
N MET A 138 10.18 3.31 24.36
CA MET A 138 10.19 4.26 23.24
C MET A 138 9.80 5.68 23.66
N LEU A 139 8.84 5.84 24.56
CA LEU A 139 8.44 7.16 25.06
C LEU A 139 9.54 7.77 25.96
N ASN A 140 10.18 6.96 26.80
CA ASN A 140 11.26 7.41 27.68
C ASN A 140 12.60 7.65 26.95
N ARG A 141 12.74 7.20 25.70
CA ARG A 141 13.95 7.45 24.91
C ARG A 141 14.07 8.95 24.66
N ARG A 142 15.21 9.56 25.02
CA ARG A 142 15.46 10.95 24.62
C ARG A 142 15.49 11.03 23.11
N SER A 143 14.66 11.91 22.54
CA SER A 143 14.76 12.29 21.14
C SER A 143 16.13 12.95 20.93
N ALA A 144 16.85 12.58 19.87
CA ALA A 144 17.90 13.46 19.38
C ALA A 144 17.25 14.80 19.04
N GLU A 145 18.00 15.91 19.18
CA GLU A 145 17.53 17.21 18.70
C GLU A 145 17.19 17.06 17.21
N LEU A 146 15.90 17.13 16.90
CA LEU A 146 15.41 17.13 15.53
C LEU A 146 15.52 18.56 15.01
N ASP A 147 16.00 18.69 13.78
CA ASP A 147 15.96 19.95 13.05
C ASP A 147 14.52 20.48 13.05
N PRO A 148 14.26 21.75 13.43
CA PRO A 148 12.93 22.33 13.40
C PRO A 148 12.21 22.14 12.05
N SER A 149 12.95 22.21 10.93
CA SER A 149 12.38 21.99 9.60
C SER A 149 11.84 20.56 9.43
N HIS A 150 12.51 19.56 10.02
CA HIS A 150 12.03 18.18 9.98
C HIS A 150 10.76 17.99 10.81
N VAL A 151 10.64 18.71 11.92
CA VAL A 151 9.43 18.67 12.76
C VAL A 151 8.25 19.26 11.99
N ASP A 152 8.43 20.43 11.38
CA ASP A 152 7.38 21.09 10.59
C ASP A 152 6.90 20.18 9.44
N HIS A 153 7.81 19.54 8.72
CA HIS A 153 7.45 18.59 7.66
C HIS A 153 6.67 17.37 8.16
N LEU A 154 7.04 16.83 9.34
CA LEU A 154 6.31 15.70 9.93
C LEU A 154 4.89 16.09 10.34
N GLU A 155 4.71 17.28 10.91
CA GLU A 155 3.40 17.82 11.30
C GLU A 155 2.52 18.09 10.08
N GLU A 156 3.07 18.71 9.03
CA GLU A 156 2.37 18.94 7.76
C GLU A 156 1.89 17.62 7.15
N THR A 157 2.79 16.64 7.01
CA THR A 157 2.46 15.32 6.45
C THR A 157 1.42 14.58 7.31
N ALA A 158 1.52 14.66 8.63
CA ALA A 158 0.53 14.06 9.53
C ALA A 158 -0.85 14.73 9.36
N GLY A 159 -0.90 16.04 9.14
CA GLY A 159 -2.12 16.78 8.84
C GLY A 159 -2.76 16.35 7.52
N GLU A 160 -1.97 16.19 6.47
CA GLU A 160 -2.45 15.70 5.16
C GLU A 160 -3.00 14.27 5.25
N GLU A 161 -2.31 13.36 5.95
CA GLU A 161 -2.75 11.98 6.15
C GLU A 161 -4.04 11.89 6.97
N LEU A 162 -4.21 12.78 7.96
CA LEU A 162 -5.45 12.87 8.74
C LEU A 162 -6.61 13.36 7.88
N GLN A 163 -6.38 14.35 7.02
CA GLN A 163 -7.38 14.85 6.05
C GLN A 163 -7.76 13.75 5.05
N ALA A 164 -6.79 12.99 4.56
CA ALA A 164 -7.01 11.83 3.68
C ALA A 164 -7.69 10.64 4.38
N GLY A 165 -7.83 10.68 5.71
CA GLY A 165 -8.43 9.61 6.51
C GLY A 165 -7.56 8.39 6.71
N PHE A 166 -6.25 8.50 6.48
CA PHE A 166 -5.29 7.41 6.70
C PHE A 166 -4.94 7.24 8.19
N LEU A 167 -5.15 8.28 9.00
CA LEU A 167 -4.89 8.28 10.44
C LEU A 167 -6.14 8.59 11.25
N GLU A 168 -6.09 8.18 12.51
CA GLU A 168 -7.05 8.52 13.55
C GLU A 168 -6.31 9.28 14.66
N GLY A 169 -6.97 10.26 15.27
CA GLY A 169 -6.39 11.15 16.27
C GLY A 169 -6.57 12.63 15.91
N PRO A 170 -5.74 13.53 16.46
CA PRO A 170 -4.64 13.27 17.38
C PRO A 170 -5.13 12.74 18.75
N PHE A 171 -4.36 11.84 19.36
CA PHE A 171 -4.61 11.37 20.71
C PHE A 171 -3.67 12.07 21.69
N GLU A 172 -4.21 12.73 22.72
CA GLU A 172 -3.41 13.52 23.67
C GLU A 172 -2.77 12.70 24.80
N SER A 173 -3.16 11.43 24.95
CA SER A 173 -2.64 10.56 26.01
C SER A 173 -2.66 9.08 25.63
N GLU A 174 -1.79 8.29 26.28
CA GLU A 174 -1.81 6.82 26.14
C GLU A 174 -3.19 6.23 26.50
N ARG A 175 -3.88 6.82 27.48
CA ARG A 175 -5.20 6.37 27.90
C ARG A 175 -6.23 6.53 26.78
N ALA A 176 -6.22 7.65 26.07
CA ALA A 176 -7.12 7.87 24.94
C ALA A 176 -6.91 6.83 23.83
N VAL A 177 -5.64 6.46 23.55
CA VAL A 177 -5.30 5.41 22.58
C VAL A 177 -5.80 4.03 23.05
N THR A 178 -5.59 3.69 24.32
CA THR A 178 -6.08 2.43 24.91
C THR A 178 -7.60 2.34 24.90
N GLU A 179 -8.31 3.44 25.19
CA GLU A 179 -9.78 3.50 25.11
C GLU A 179 -10.26 3.34 23.66
N PHE A 180 -9.57 3.96 22.69
CA PHE A 180 -9.89 3.84 21.27
C PHE A 180 -9.76 2.39 20.76
N PHE A 181 -8.67 1.69 21.09
CA PHE A 181 -8.48 0.28 20.69
C PHE A 181 -9.22 -0.73 21.57
N GLY A 182 -9.71 -0.32 22.75
CA GLY A 182 -10.32 -1.22 23.74
C GLY A 182 -9.33 -2.17 24.43
N HIS A 183 -8.02 -2.03 24.21
CA HIS A 183 -6.98 -2.83 24.85
C HIS A 183 -5.66 -2.07 24.95
N ASP A 184 -4.77 -2.46 25.88
CA ASP A 184 -3.47 -1.80 26.07
C ASP A 184 -2.32 -2.44 25.25
N ARG A 185 -2.62 -3.46 24.44
CA ARG A 185 -1.64 -4.21 23.63
C ARG A 185 -1.30 -3.53 22.30
N TRP A 186 -1.00 -2.23 22.33
CA TRP A 186 -0.57 -1.45 21.16
C TRP A 186 0.85 -0.90 21.37
N SER A 187 1.57 -0.72 20.26
CA SER A 187 2.95 -0.23 20.25
C SER A 187 3.04 1.15 19.60
N VAL A 188 4.11 1.88 19.88
CA VAL A 188 4.43 3.16 19.23
C VAL A 188 5.68 3.04 18.39
N VAL A 189 5.67 3.71 17.25
CA VAL A 189 6.85 3.90 16.40
C VAL A 189 6.99 5.40 16.19
N ARG A 190 8.19 5.93 16.42
CA ARG A 190 8.46 7.34 16.15
C ARG A 190 8.61 7.56 14.66
N ARG A 191 7.93 8.58 14.15
CA ARG A 191 8.14 9.06 12.79
C ARG A 191 9.52 9.70 12.67
N PHE A 192 10.08 9.66 11.46
CA PHE A 192 11.36 10.27 11.13
C PHE A 192 11.32 10.75 9.69
N VAL A 193 12.07 11.82 9.40
CA VAL A 193 12.22 12.34 8.04
C VAL A 193 13.33 11.60 7.33
N LEU A 194 13.09 11.24 6.06
CA LEU A 194 14.11 10.75 5.15
C LEU A 194 14.48 11.90 4.20
N VAL A 195 15.63 12.53 4.46
CA VAL A 195 16.19 13.51 3.52
C VAL A 195 16.91 12.75 2.42
N GLN A 196 16.31 12.69 1.23
CA GLN A 196 16.99 12.15 0.06
C GLN A 196 18.09 13.15 -0.31
N GLY A 197 19.35 12.72 -0.26
CA GLY A 197 20.49 13.60 -0.57
C GLY A 197 20.32 14.19 -1.96
N SER A 198 20.44 15.52 -2.07
CA SER A 198 20.68 16.16 -3.37
C SER A 198 21.93 15.52 -3.97
N GLU A 199 21.91 15.21 -5.27
CA GLU A 199 23.12 14.80 -5.98
C GLU A 199 24.24 15.75 -5.58
N ALA A 200 25.29 15.20 -4.96
CA ALA A 200 26.49 15.97 -4.71
C ALA A 200 26.99 16.38 -6.09
N ASP A 201 26.87 17.67 -6.41
CA ASP A 201 27.52 18.30 -7.56
C ASP A 201 28.96 17.76 -7.61
N ARG A 202 29.24 16.94 -8.64
CA ARG A 202 30.57 16.45 -8.98
C ARG A 202 31.06 17.17 -10.22
#